data_AF-A0A5C7FKI8-F1
#
_entry.id   AF-A0A5C7FKI8-F1
#
_cell.length_a   1.000
_cell.length_b   1.000
_cell.length_c   1.000
_cell.angle_alpha   90.00
_cell.angle_beta   90.00
_cell.angle_gamma   90.00
#
_symmetry.space_group_name_H-M   'P 1'
#
loop_
_entity.id
_entity.type
_entity.pdbx_description
1 polymer ?
#
loop_
_entity_poly.entity_id
_entity_poly.type
_entity_poly.pdbx_seq_one_letter_code
_entity_poly.pdbx_strand_id
1 'polypeptide(L)'
;MQKLLLWVGLSILIGWIAAMSINYGIYNESTDPAFISPFIDGIIFMVLMVGLYFYLWRTFMKNPSSASLQMTGVGVLAIAAAVFIL
;
A
#
# COMPACT_ATOMS: atom_id res chain seq x y z
N MET A 1 -4.61 -20.67 8.08
CA MET A 1 -4.28 -19.21 8.18
C MET A 1 -3.66 -18.64 6.90
N GLN A 2 -2.76 -19.34 6.21
CA GLN A 2 -2.07 -18.80 5.02
C GLN A 2 -2.99 -18.33 3.88
N LYS A 3 -3.96 -19.16 3.50
CA LYS A 3 -4.91 -18.81 2.44
C LYS A 3 -5.79 -17.61 2.84
N LEU A 4 -6.20 -17.54 4.11
CA LEU A 4 -7.01 -16.44 4.64
C LEU A 4 -6.30 -15.10 4.49
N LEU A 5 -5.03 -15.01 4.92
CA LEU A 5 -4.23 -13.78 4.83
C LEU A 5 -4.07 -13.33 3.38
N LEU A 6 -3.79 -14.26 2.47
CA LEU A 6 -3.70 -13.99 1.04
C LEU A 6 -5.01 -13.42 0.47
N TRP A 7 -6.14 -14.05 0.79
CA TRP A 7 -7.46 -13.56 0.35
C TRP A 7 -7.79 -12.19 0.94
N VAL A 8 -7.49 -11.96 2.21
CA VAL A 8 -7.68 -10.63 2.85
C VAL A 8 -6.89 -9.55 2.11
N GLY A 9 -5.61 -9.78 1.81
CA GLY A 9 -4.79 -8.81 1.07
C GLY A 9 -5.35 -8.51 -0.33
N LEU A 10 -5.80 -9.54 -1.06
CA LEU A 10 -6.41 -9.36 -2.39
C LEU A 10 -7.77 -8.66 -2.32
N SER A 11 -8.61 -8.99 -1.34
CA SER A 11 -9.90 -8.34 -1.12
C SER A 11 -9.74 -6.85 -0.79
N ILE A 12 -8.71 -6.48 -0.02
CA ILE A 12 -8.39 -5.07 0.27
C ILE A 12 -8.00 -4.34 -1.01
N LEU A 13 -7.14 -4.92 -1.85
CA LEU A 13 -6.75 -4.31 -3.14
C LEU A 13 -7.97 -4.08 -4.04
N ILE A 14 -8.77 -5.11 -4.26
CA ILE A 14 -9.94 -5.04 -5.14
C ILE A 14 -10.96 -4.05 -4.59
N GLY A 15 -11.22 -4.12 -3.27
CA GLY A 15 -12.14 -3.20 -2.59
C GLY A 15 -11.69 -1.75 -2.69
N TRP A 16 -10.39 -1.48 -2.54
CA TRP A 16 -9.86 -0.14 -2.72
C TRP A 16 -10.00 0.31 -4.18
N ILE A 17 -9.52 -0.45 -5.17
CA ILE A 17 -9.63 -0.06 -6.59
C ILE A 17 -11.10 0.24 -6.95
N ALA A 18 -12.04 -0.60 -6.51
CA ALA A 18 -13.46 -0.37 -6.70
C ALA A 18 -13.94 0.92 -6.03
N ALA A 19 -13.56 1.16 -4.77
CA ALA A 19 -13.92 2.36 -4.04
C ALA A 19 -13.39 3.63 -4.72
N MET A 20 -12.14 3.63 -5.20
CA MET A 20 -11.59 4.76 -5.95
C MET A 20 -12.26 4.96 -7.29
N SER A 21 -12.60 3.89 -8.01
CA SER A 21 -13.28 3.98 -9.30
C SER A 21 -14.69 4.57 -9.15
N ILE A 22 -15.42 4.17 -8.10
CA ILE A 22 -16.75 4.73 -7.79
C ILE A 22 -16.64 6.22 -7.42
N ASN A 23 -15.56 6.60 -6.72
CA ASN A 23 -15.31 7.97 -6.28
C ASN A 23 -14.38 8.74 -7.24
N TYR A 24 -14.27 8.33 -8.51
CA TYR A 24 -13.33 8.90 -9.47
C TYR A 24 -13.43 10.42 -9.58
N GLY A 25 -14.66 10.96 -9.56
CA GLY A 25 -14.90 12.41 -9.64
C GLY A 25 -14.15 13.19 -8.55
N ILE A 26 -14.13 12.69 -7.31
CA ILE A 26 -13.44 13.33 -6.18
C ILE A 26 -11.93 13.40 -6.44
N TYR A 27 -11.35 12.34 -7.00
CA TYR A 27 -9.90 12.27 -7.25
C TYR A 27 -9.47 13.01 -8.53
N ASN A 28 -10.38 13.18 -9.49
CA ASN A 28 -10.11 13.85 -10.75
C ASN A 28 -10.33 15.37 -10.67
N GLU A 29 -11.21 15.83 -9.78
CA GLU A 29 -11.50 17.26 -9.57
C GLU A 29 -10.53 17.94 -8.59
N SER A 30 -9.50 17.23 -8.12
CA SER A 30 -8.45 17.84 -7.30
C SER A 30 -7.79 18.99 -8.05
N THR A 31 -7.79 20.17 -7.42
CA THR A 31 -7.16 21.39 -7.95
C THR A 31 -5.70 21.52 -7.53
N ASP A 32 -5.19 20.58 -6.72
CA ASP A 32 -3.80 20.58 -6.32
C ASP A 32 -2.90 20.31 -7.53
N PRO A 33 -1.85 21.12 -7.74
CA PRO A 33 -0.89 20.90 -8.81
C PRO A 33 -0.07 19.63 -8.51
N ALA A 34 -0.54 18.50 -9.04
CA ALA A 34 0.14 17.22 -8.96
C ALA A 34 0.74 16.83 -10.32
N PHE A 35 1.94 16.26 -10.33
CA PHE A 35 2.57 15.73 -11.55
C PHE A 35 1.82 14.53 -12.14
N ILE A 36 1.07 13.81 -11.31
CA ILE A 36 0.27 12.63 -11.66
C ILE A 36 -1.12 12.85 -11.06
N SER A 37 -2.19 12.40 -11.76
CA SER A 37 -3.54 12.54 -11.20
C SER A 37 -3.66 11.77 -9.88
N PRO A 38 -4.35 12.31 -8.86
CA PRO A 38 -4.52 11.64 -7.58
C PRO A 38 -5.15 10.25 -7.70
N PHE A 39 -5.99 10.05 -8.72
CA PHE A 39 -6.54 8.74 -9.03
C PHE A 39 -5.47 7.71 -9.43
N ILE A 40 -4.58 8.08 -10.36
CA ILE A 40 -3.49 7.20 -10.81
C ILE A 40 -2.50 6.97 -9.68
N ASP A 41 -2.15 8.01 -8.93
CA ASP A 41 -1.23 7.91 -7.79
C ASP A 41 -1.78 6.94 -6.72
N GLY A 42 -3.07 7.03 -6.39
CA GLY A 42 -3.72 6.10 -5.47
C GLY A 42 -3.69 4.64 -5.93
N ILE A 43 -3.86 4.39 -7.23
CA ILE A 43 -3.73 3.02 -7.79
C ILE A 43 -2.28 2.52 -7.69
N ILE A 44 -1.31 3.34 -8.09
CA ILE A 44 0.12 2.99 -8.02
C ILE A 44 0.52 2.67 -6.59
N PHE A 45 0.12 3.51 -5.64
CA PHE A 45 0.36 3.31 -4.21
C PHE A 45 -0.22 1.96 -3.75
N MET A 46 -1.45 1.63 -4.15
CA MET A 46 -2.06 0.36 -3.78
C MET A 46 -1.34 -0.86 -4.31
N VAL A 47 -0.94 -0.81 -5.58
CA VAL A 47 -0.15 -1.87 -6.21
C VAL A 47 1.19 -2.05 -5.49
N LEU A 48 1.86 -0.95 -5.12
CA LEU A 48 3.09 -0.99 -4.33
C LEU A 48 2.87 -1.65 -2.97
N MET A 49 1.81 -1.27 -2.26
CA MET A 49 1.46 -1.84 -0.95
C MET A 49 1.20 -3.34 -1.04
N VAL A 50 0.52 -3.80 -2.10
CA VAL A 50 0.31 -5.23 -2.33
C VAL A 50 1.59 -5.96 -2.69
N GLY A 51 2.46 -5.35 -3.51
CA GLY A 51 3.79 -5.88 -3.78
C GLY A 51 4.60 -6.06 -2.49
N LEU A 52 4.55 -5.06 -1.60
CA LEU A 52 5.22 -5.08 -0.31
C LEU A 52 4.62 -6.14 0.64
N TYR A 53 3.29 -6.31 0.61
CA TYR A 53 2.61 -7.40 1.29
C TYR A 53 3.12 -8.77 0.84
N PHE A 54 3.18 -9.04 -0.47
CA PHE A 54 3.68 -10.33 -0.99
C PHE A 54 5.16 -10.54 -0.68
N TYR A 55 5.96 -9.48 -0.71
CA TYR A 55 7.37 -9.53 -0.31
C TYR A 55 7.52 -9.93 1.16
N LEU A 56 6.84 -9.23 2.08
CA LEU A 56 6.85 -9.52 3.51
C LEU A 56 6.30 -10.92 3.81
N TRP A 57 5.23 -11.32 3.13
CA TRP A 57 4.67 -12.66 3.22
C TRP A 57 5.70 -13.73 2.90
N ARG A 58 6.41 -13.57 1.78
CA ARG A 58 7.45 -14.50 1.34
C ARG A 58 8.62 -14.52 2.32
N THR A 59 9.02 -13.37 2.86
CA THR A 59 10.07 -13.30 3.90
C THR A 59 9.63 -14.00 5.17
N PHE A 60 8.41 -13.74 5.64
CA PHE A 60 7.85 -14.30 6.87
C PHE A 60 7.83 -15.83 6.83
N MET A 61 7.46 -16.41 5.68
CA MET A 61 7.47 -17.87 5.51
C MET A 61 8.85 -18.51 5.59
N LYS A 62 9.91 -17.78 5.25
CA LYS A 62 11.28 -18.28 5.30
C LYS A 62 11.96 -17.97 6.63
N ASN A 63 11.80 -16.75 7.11
CA ASN A 63 12.42 -16.23 8.32
C ASN A 63 11.55 -15.14 8.96
N PRO A 64 10.70 -15.50 9.94
CA PRO A 64 9.82 -14.55 10.64
C PRO A 64 10.56 -13.39 11.32
N SER A 65 11.79 -13.63 11.81
CA SER A 65 12.61 -12.60 12.45
C SER A 65 13.04 -11.52 11.44
N SER A 66 13.44 -11.93 10.24
CA SER A 66 13.76 -10.99 9.16
C SER A 66 12.55 -10.17 8.73
N ALA A 67 11.36 -10.78 8.67
CA ALA A 67 10.13 -10.05 8.32
C ALA A 67 9.78 -9.00 9.37
N SER A 68 9.97 -9.32 10.65
CA SER A 68 9.75 -8.37 11.75
C SER A 68 10.71 -7.18 11.66
N LEU A 69 12.00 -7.45 11.41
CA LEU A 69 13.01 -6.40 11.21
C LEU A 69 12.69 -5.51 10.01
N GLN A 70 12.25 -6.11 8.90
CA GLN A 70 11.82 -5.38 7.70
C GLN A 70 10.63 -4.46 8.01
N MET A 71 9.61 -4.96 8.73
CA MET A 71 8.46 -4.15 9.12
C MET A 71 8.84 -2.99 10.04
N THR A 72 9.69 -3.23 11.04
CA THR A 72 10.17 -2.16 11.93
C THR A 72 10.98 -1.13 11.15
N GLY A 73 11.90 -1.57 10.28
CA GLY A 73 12.71 -0.66 9.47
C GLY A 73 11.87 0.20 8.53
N VAL A 74 10.94 -0.41 7.78
CA VAL A 74 10.01 0.31 6.89
C VAL A 74 9.12 1.25 7.69
N GLY A 75 8.63 0.85 8.87
CA GLY A 75 7.82 1.69 9.74
C GLY A 75 8.58 2.91 10.25
N VAL A 76 9.83 2.74 10.69
CA VAL A 76 10.69 3.87 11.12
C VAL A 76 10.95 4.82 9.96
N LEU A 77 11.26 4.30 8.77
CA LEU A 77 11.46 5.13 7.58
C LEU A 77 10.19 5.88 7.18
N ALA A 78 9.01 5.25 7.28
CA ALA A 78 7.74 5.90 7.01
C ALA A 78 7.44 7.03 8.00
N ILE A 79 7.71 6.81 9.30
CA ILE A 79 7.57 7.85 10.32
C ILE A 79 8.54 9.00 10.04
N ALA A 80 9.81 8.70 9.75
CA ALA A 80 10.80 9.72 9.43
C ALA A 80 10.38 10.53 8.19
N ALA A 81 9.93 9.87 7.13
CA ALA A 81 9.40 10.54 5.95
C ALA A 81 8.20 11.45 6.30
N ALA A 82 7.27 10.98 7.13
CA ALA A 82 6.12 11.77 7.56
C ALA A 82 6.47 12.96 8.45
N VAL A 83 7.61 12.94 9.15
CA VAL A 83 8.05 14.04 10.00
C VAL A 83 8.91 15.07 9.25
N PHE A 84 9.67 14.63 8.24
CA PHE A 84 10.67 15.47 7.58
C PHE A 84 10.31 15.90 6.14
N ILE A 85 9.36 15.22 5.49
CA ILE A 85 8.96 15.48 4.08
C ILE A 85 7.57 16.11 3.97
N LEU A 86 6.67 15.76 4.90
CA LEU A 86 5.34 16.39 5.07
C LEU A 86 5.46 17.62 5.97
#